data_AF-A0A7C1A912-F1
#
_entry.id   AF-A0A7C1A912-F1
#
_cell.length_a   1.000
_cell.length_b   1.000
_cell.length_c   1.000
_cell.angle_alpha   90.00
_cell.angle_beta   90.00
_cell.angle_gamma   90.00
#
_symmetry.space_group_name_H-M   'P 1'
#
loop_
_entity.id
_entity.type
_entity.pdbx_description
1 polymer ?
#
loop_
_entity_poly.entity_id
_entity_poly.type
_entity_poly.pdbx_seq_one_letter_code
_entity_poly.pdbx_strand_id
1 'polypeptide(L)'
;IFSDLKGLGHPPYKVKHNDEIQEFGSSRALFDHILSIAKKGINIQRYKGLGEMNPQQLWDTTMDPEKRILLQVSIEDLVKAELIFTTLMGDQVEPRKAFIEKHALEVRNLDI
;
A
#
# COMPACT_ATOMS: atom_id res chain seq x y z
N ILE A 1 -7.75 6.51 -12.14
CA ILE A 1 -6.35 6.92 -12.43
C ILE A 1 -6.23 7.57 -13.82
N PHE A 2 -6.46 6.88 -14.95
CA PHE A 2 -6.45 7.59 -16.27
C PHE A 2 -7.69 8.47 -16.54
N SER A 3 -8.72 8.40 -15.70
CA SER A 3 -9.93 9.21 -15.83
C SER A 3 -9.68 10.69 -15.58
N ASP A 4 -8.68 11.03 -14.76
CA ASP A 4 -8.41 12.40 -14.33
C ASP A 4 -7.76 13.24 -15.44
N LEU A 5 -7.22 12.58 -16.49
CA LEU A 5 -6.63 13.22 -17.66
C LEU A 5 -7.63 13.40 -18.82
N LYS A 6 -8.89 12.93 -18.67
CA LYS A 6 -9.91 13.07 -19.73
C LYS A 6 -10.25 14.54 -20.06
N GLY A 7 -9.97 15.47 -19.15
CA GLY A 7 -10.21 16.90 -19.33
C GLY A 7 -9.16 17.65 -20.15
N LEU A 8 -8.01 17.04 -20.47
CA LEU A 8 -6.88 17.71 -21.14
C LEU A 8 -7.03 17.84 -22.67
N GLY A 9 -8.11 17.31 -23.25
CA GLY A 9 -8.36 17.34 -24.68
C GLY A 9 -7.59 16.28 -25.48
N HIS A 10 -7.54 16.44 -26.81
CA HIS A 10 -6.86 15.52 -27.73
C HIS A 10 -5.39 15.91 -27.94
N PRO A 11 -4.49 14.95 -28.20
CA PRO A 11 -3.08 15.22 -28.47
C PRO A 11 -2.88 16.13 -29.70
N PRO A 12 -1.71 16.81 -29.82
CA PRO A 12 -0.52 16.67 -28.96
C PRO A 12 -0.58 17.50 -27.68
N TYR A 13 -0.12 16.92 -26.57
CA TYR A 13 0.05 17.61 -25.29
C TYR A 13 1.43 18.25 -25.21
N LYS A 14 1.55 19.45 -24.63
CA LYS A 14 2.84 20.10 -24.39
C LYS A 14 3.09 20.24 -22.89
N VAL A 15 4.25 19.82 -22.43
CA VAL A 15 4.72 20.01 -21.05
C VAL A 15 5.90 20.97 -21.07
N LYS A 16 5.84 22.02 -20.24
CA LYS A 16 6.98 22.90 -19.97
C LYS A 16 7.52 22.60 -18.57
N HIS A 17 8.78 22.20 -18.48
CA HIS A 17 9.47 21.97 -17.21
C HIS A 17 10.93 22.46 -17.33
N ASN A 18 11.37 23.36 -16.45
CA ASN A 18 12.71 23.97 -16.48
C ASN A 18 13.11 24.54 -17.86
N ASP A 19 12.19 25.29 -18.48
CA ASP A 19 12.34 25.90 -19.82
C ASP A 19 12.48 24.94 -21.02
N GLU A 20 12.51 23.63 -20.79
CA GLU A 20 12.35 22.63 -21.84
C GLU A 20 10.86 22.41 -22.15
N ILE A 21 10.50 22.46 -23.43
CA ILE A 21 9.16 22.14 -23.92
C ILE A 21 9.22 20.78 -24.61
N GLN A 22 8.42 19.83 -24.13
CA GLN A 22 8.29 18.50 -24.72
C GLN A 22 6.85 18.24 -25.17
N GLU A 23 6.70 17.67 -26.36
CA GLU A 23 5.40 17.34 -26.94
C GLU A 23 5.12 15.83 -26.87
N PHE A 24 3.90 15.47 -26.49
CA PHE A 24 3.47 14.08 -26.31
C PHE A 24 2.22 13.77 -27.15
N GLY A 25 2.31 12.73 -27.97
CA GLY A 25 1.20 12.28 -28.83
C GLY A 25 0.16 11.40 -28.12
N SER A 26 0.33 11.06 -26.84
CA SER A 26 -0.63 10.24 -26.10
C SER A 26 -0.73 10.66 -24.64
N SER A 27 -1.92 10.48 -24.05
CA SER A 27 -2.20 10.78 -22.65
C SER A 27 -1.41 9.89 -21.70
N ARG A 28 -1.10 8.64 -22.11
CA ARG A 28 -0.25 7.72 -21.37
C ARG A 28 1.20 8.22 -21.31
N ALA A 29 1.77 8.61 -22.44
CA ALA A 29 3.14 9.12 -22.49
C ALA A 29 3.29 10.42 -21.68
N LEU A 30 2.29 11.30 -21.74
CA LEU A 30 2.22 12.49 -20.89
C LEU A 30 2.24 12.12 -19.39
N PHE A 31 1.39 11.19 -18.98
CA PHE A 31 1.27 10.79 -17.58
C PHE A 31 2.54 10.14 -17.05
N ASP A 32 3.14 9.22 -17.82
CA ASP A 32 4.39 8.56 -17.45
C ASP A 32 5.53 9.58 -17.30
N HIS A 33 5.55 10.61 -18.17
CA HIS A 33 6.51 11.71 -18.08
C HIS A 33 6.30 12.59 -16.85
N ILE A 34 5.06 13.00 -16.56
CA ILE A 34 4.72 13.77 -15.35
C ILE A 34 5.09 12.99 -14.10
N LEU A 35 4.77 11.69 -14.04
CA LEU A 35 5.16 10.83 -12.93
C LEU A 35 6.69 10.71 -12.81
N SER A 36 7.41 10.66 -13.92
CA SER A 36 8.87 10.63 -13.92
C SER A 36 9.44 11.91 -13.32
N ILE A 37 8.94 13.09 -13.72
CA ILE A 37 9.33 14.37 -13.13
C ILE A 37 9.00 14.40 -11.64
N ALA A 38 7.77 14.04 -11.25
CA ALA A 38 7.32 14.09 -9.88
C ALA A 38 8.15 13.17 -8.96
N LYS A 39 8.65 12.04 -9.48
CA LYS A 39 9.51 11.11 -8.72
C LYS A 39 10.95 11.62 -8.58
N LYS A 40 11.42 12.54 -9.42
CA LYS A 40 12.79 13.06 -9.33
C LYS A 40 12.98 13.83 -8.01
N GLY A 41 14.03 13.49 -7.28
CA GLY A 41 14.37 14.16 -6.01
C GLY A 41 13.64 13.61 -4.78
N ILE A 42 12.69 12.68 -4.94
CA ILE A 42 12.04 12.01 -3.81
C ILE A 42 12.95 10.90 -3.30
N ASN A 43 13.32 10.97 -2.02
CA ASN A 43 13.91 9.85 -1.30
C ASN A 43 12.79 9.09 -0.57
N ILE A 44 12.59 7.82 -0.91
CA ILE A 44 11.59 6.96 -0.28
C ILE A 44 12.30 6.02 0.68
N GLN A 45 12.13 6.25 1.98
CA GLN A 45 12.59 5.32 3.00
C GLN A 45 11.48 4.34 3.36
N ARG A 46 11.76 3.04 3.28
CA ARG A 46 10.86 1.99 3.75
C ARG A 46 11.45 1.34 4.99
N TYR A 47 10.91 1.68 6.16
CA TYR A 47 11.21 1.02 7.42
C TYR A 47 10.80 -0.47 7.35
N LYS A 48 11.73 -1.39 7.59
CA LYS A 48 11.45 -2.84 7.68
C LYS A 48 11.24 -3.29 9.12
N GLY A 49 11.76 -2.56 10.08
CA GLY A 49 11.47 -2.71 11.49
C GLY A 49 11.50 -1.38 12.25
N LEU A 50 11.00 -1.39 13.48
CA LEU A 50 10.97 -0.19 14.33
C LEU A 50 12.36 0.33 14.70
N GLY A 51 13.38 -0.54 14.74
CA GLY A 51 14.77 -0.15 15.02
C GLY A 51 15.43 0.70 13.95
N GLU A 52 14.83 0.82 12.76
CA GLU A 52 15.29 1.73 11.70
C GLU A 52 14.77 3.17 11.91
N MET A 53 13.84 3.37 12.84
CA MET A 53 13.31 4.69 13.20
C MET A 53 14.13 5.30 14.33
N ASN A 54 14.33 6.61 14.27
CA ASN A 54 14.86 7.32 15.43
C ASN A 54 13.78 7.44 16.53
N PRO A 55 14.16 7.65 17.81
CA PRO A 55 13.21 7.70 18.91
C PRO A 55 12.09 8.74 18.75
N GLN A 56 12.40 9.91 18.16
CA GLN A 56 11.42 10.97 17.95
C GLN A 56 10.35 10.56 16.93
N GLN A 57 10.76 9.95 15.82
CA GLN A 57 9.85 9.41 14.81
C GLN A 57 8.93 8.34 15.40
N LEU A 58 9.48 7.42 16.20
CA LEU A 58 8.69 6.39 16.84
C LEU A 58 7.63 7.00 17.78
N TRP A 59 8.02 7.99 18.58
CA TRP A 59 7.11 8.68 19.48
C TRP A 59 5.96 9.35 18.73
N ASP A 60 6.28 10.21 17.77
CA ASP A 60 5.31 11.03 17.04
C ASP A 60 4.34 10.20 16.19
N THR A 61 4.74 8.99 15.77
CA THR A 61 3.93 8.16 14.87
C THR A 61 3.20 7.02 15.57
N THR A 62 3.78 6.44 16.63
CA THR A 62 3.27 5.19 17.21
C THR A 62 3.02 5.22 18.71
N MET A 63 3.60 6.17 19.47
CA MET A 63 3.50 6.16 20.94
C MET A 63 2.67 7.30 21.52
N ASP A 64 2.69 8.48 20.90
CA ASP A 64 1.96 9.67 21.34
C ASP A 64 0.45 9.37 21.42
N PRO A 65 -0.19 9.43 22.61
CA PRO A 65 -1.61 9.14 22.76
C PRO A 65 -2.54 9.96 21.87
N GLU A 66 -2.15 11.19 21.50
CA GLU A 66 -2.95 12.09 20.66
C GLU A 66 -2.87 11.74 19.17
N LYS A 67 -1.81 11.03 18.73
CA LYS A 67 -1.54 10.75 17.31
C LYS A 67 -1.55 9.27 16.97
N ARG A 68 -1.30 8.39 17.94
CA ARG A 68 -1.15 6.96 17.73
C ARG A 68 -2.45 6.33 17.25
N ILE A 69 -2.31 5.30 16.43
CA ILE A 69 -3.43 4.47 15.97
C ILE A 69 -3.31 3.13 16.68
N LEU A 70 -4.31 2.80 17.52
CA LEU A 70 -4.41 1.52 18.20
C LEU A 70 -5.62 0.75 17.68
N LEU A 71 -5.42 -0.55 17.46
CA LEU A 71 -6.50 -1.49 17.18
C LEU A 71 -6.69 -2.38 18.41
N GLN A 72 -7.92 -2.45 18.91
CA GLN A 72 -8.27 -3.31 20.02
C GLN A 72 -8.67 -4.69 19.50
N VAL A 73 -7.97 -5.73 19.94
CA VAL A 73 -8.30 -7.11 19.61
C VAL A 73 -9.51 -7.54 20.45
N SER A 74 -10.52 -8.09 19.78
CA SER A 74 -11.71 -8.67 20.41
C SER A 74 -11.94 -10.09 19.91
N ILE A 75 -12.69 -10.89 20.69
CA ILE A 75 -13.04 -12.26 20.34
C ILE A 75 -14.56 -12.31 20.21
N GLU A 76 -15.05 -12.49 18.99
CA GLU A 76 -16.48 -12.59 18.70
C GLU A 76 -17.00 -14.02 18.92
N ASP A 77 -16.25 -15.01 18.45
CA ASP A 77 -16.60 -16.43 18.51
C ASP A 77 -15.39 -17.24 18.94
N LEU A 78 -15.43 -17.74 20.18
CA LEU A 78 -14.32 -18.47 20.78
C LEU A 78 -14.02 -19.78 20.04
N VAL A 79 -15.06 -20.50 19.59
CA VAL A 79 -14.91 -21.82 18.96
C VAL A 79 -14.27 -21.67 17.58
N LYS A 80 -14.71 -20.68 16.80
CA LYS A 80 -14.09 -20.39 15.49
C LYS A 80 -12.66 -19.90 15.64
N ALA A 81 -12.40 -19.03 16.62
CA ALA A 81 -11.05 -18.54 16.88
C ALA A 81 -10.09 -19.69 17.20
N GLU A 82 -10.48 -20.59 18.11
CA GLU A 82 -9.69 -21.77 18.47
C GLU A 82 -9.42 -22.66 17.25
N LEU A 83 -10.44 -22.95 16.45
CA LEU A 83 -10.27 -23.74 15.22
C LEU A 83 -9.25 -23.12 14.25
N ILE A 84 -9.32 -21.80 14.04
CA ILE A 84 -8.37 -21.07 13.19
C ILE A 84 -6.96 -21.13 13.80
N PHE A 85 -6.82 -20.93 15.11
CA PHE A 85 -5.54 -21.04 15.79
C PHE A 85 -4.92 -22.43 15.63
N THR A 86 -5.68 -23.49 15.89
CA THR A 86 -5.19 -24.87 15.72
C THR A 86 -4.82 -25.15 14.27
N THR A 87 -5.62 -24.70 13.31
CA THR A 87 -5.35 -24.93 11.88
C THR A 87 -4.09 -24.20 11.40
N LEU A 88 -3.89 -22.95 11.82
CA LEU A 88 -2.77 -22.13 11.36
C LEU A 88 -1.48 -22.33 12.14
N MET A 89 -1.59 -22.58 13.44
CA MET A 89 -0.45 -22.60 14.37
C MET A 89 -0.18 -23.97 14.99
N GLY A 90 -1.07 -24.96 14.80
CA GLY A 90 -0.89 -26.33 15.30
C GLY A 90 0.11 -27.14 14.48
N ASP A 91 0.48 -28.32 14.98
CA ASP A 91 1.59 -29.11 14.43
C ASP A 91 1.30 -29.77 13.07
N GLN A 92 0.03 -29.91 12.72
CA GLN A 92 -0.39 -30.59 11.48
C GLN A 92 -0.17 -29.68 10.27
N VAL A 93 0.62 -30.16 9.30
CA VAL A 93 1.00 -29.38 8.11
C VAL A 93 -0.12 -29.37 7.06
N GLU A 94 -0.76 -30.50 6.83
CA GLU A 94 -1.78 -30.68 5.80
C GLU A 94 -2.99 -29.73 5.96
N PRO A 95 -3.61 -29.58 7.15
CA PRO A 95 -4.71 -28.64 7.35
C PRO A 95 -4.30 -27.19 7.08
N ARG A 96 -3.10 -26.80 7.53
CA ARG A 96 -2.54 -25.47 7.30
C ARG A 96 -2.33 -25.20 5.82
N LYS A 97 -1.74 -26.15 5.10
CA LYS A 97 -1.48 -26.04 3.66
C LYS A 97 -2.78 -25.89 2.88
N ALA A 98 -3.77 -26.75 3.13
CA ALA A 98 -5.07 -26.69 2.49
C ALA A 98 -5.78 -25.36 2.75
N PHE A 99 -5.69 -24.83 3.98
CA PHE A 99 -6.25 -23.53 4.32
C PHE A 99 -5.59 -22.39 3.52
N ILE A 100 -4.26 -22.36 3.46
CA ILE A 100 -3.52 -21.32 2.72
C ILE A 100 -3.82 -21.41 1.22
N GLU A 101 -3.77 -22.59 0.62
CA GLU A 101 -4.04 -22.76 -0.82
C GLU A 101 -5.45 -22.30 -1.21
N LYS A 102 -6.43 -22.56 -0.33
CA LYS A 102 -7.82 -22.15 -0.54
C LYS A 102 -8.01 -20.64 -0.44
N HIS A 103 -7.41 -19.98 0.55
CA HIS A 103 -7.75 -18.60 0.93
C HIS A 103 -6.69 -17.55 0.54
N ALA A 104 -5.49 -17.93 0.08
CA ALA A 104 -4.37 -17.00 -0.16
C ALA A 104 -4.69 -15.84 -1.13
N LEU A 105 -5.57 -16.05 -2.10
CA LEU A 105 -5.94 -15.04 -3.08
C LEU A 105 -7.07 -14.11 -2.61
N GLU A 106 -7.83 -14.53 -1.59
CA GLU A 106 -9.00 -13.82 -1.07
C GLU A 106 -8.61 -12.67 -0.13
N VAL A 107 -7.39 -12.70 0.42
CA VAL A 107 -6.87 -11.75 1.43
C VAL A 107 -6.88 -10.29 0.94
N ARG A 108 -6.83 -10.03 -0.37
CA ARG A 108 -6.84 -8.65 -0.90
C ARG A 108 -8.14 -7.89 -0.63
N ASN A 109 -9.25 -8.59 -0.40
CA ASN A 109 -10.59 -7.99 -0.35
C ASN A 109 -11.40 -8.44 0.87
N LEU A 110 -10.76 -8.66 2.02
CA LEU A 110 -11.49 -9.10 3.22
C LEU A 110 -12.42 -8.01 3.80
N ASP A 111 -12.14 -6.73 3.50
CA ASP A 111 -12.81 -5.56 4.09
C ASP A 111 -13.59 -4.69 3.07
N ILE A 112 -14.05 -5.24 1.92
CA ILE A 112 -14.87 -4.49 0.95
C ILE A 112 -16.37 -4.60 1.28
#